data_AF-I3I7E7-F1
#
_entry.id   AF-I3I7E7-F1
#
_cell.length_a   1.000
_cell.length_b   1.000
_cell.length_c   1.000
_cell.angle_alpha   90.00
_cell.angle_beta   90.00
_cell.angle_gamma   90.00
#
_symmetry.space_group_name_H-M   'P 1'
#
loop_
_entity.id
_entity.type
_entity.pdbx_description
1 polymer ?
#
loop_
_entity_poly.entity_id
_entity_poly.type
_entity_poly.pdbx_seq_one_letter_code
_entity_poly.pdbx_strand_id
1 'polypeptide(L)'
;MAAAFSQAQTYASGFADAEWSTKSGPFACSLSHDIPAFGTAYFGQNAGSAGFFEFRGVKKGFPAGAVKLESVPPLWRSDVAPQTLFTVQTTPVRLNAEQLKTMVASLESGTNLVFSSAGTNEDGTSVRVIVDARNFAASYTTYKRCLANLIPYTFGQLSRTVIYYAGDASTLSSAAKAQLDKIVRYTKADNKVLGILVDAHSDRRETAEAAEQLSQQQAELVTDYLIDKGLPAASITTRWHGDQFPIADNQHKVGQAKNRRITLRLENESTRKDMERRVAARKAAEEKVAAEQAAKAAAEAEKQAASGASSVTTSQLEELVEQQNLNNGKQPDL
;
A
#
# COMPACT_ATOMS: atom_id res chain seq x y z
N MET A 1 47.00 -41.35 2.24
CA MET A 1 45.89 -40.37 2.21
C MET A 1 44.67 -41.08 1.65
N ALA A 2 43.72 -41.46 2.50
CA ALA A 2 42.43 -41.94 2.04
C ALA A 2 41.69 -40.75 1.42
N ALA A 3 41.32 -40.84 0.15
CA ALA A 3 40.40 -39.90 -0.46
C ALA A 3 39.07 -40.00 0.31
N ALA A 4 38.73 -38.97 1.09
CA ALA A 4 37.42 -38.87 1.68
C ALA A 4 36.42 -38.76 0.52
N PHE A 5 35.66 -39.83 0.29
CA PHE A 5 34.54 -39.80 -0.64
C PHE A 5 33.50 -38.83 -0.06
N SER A 6 33.48 -37.59 -0.53
CA SER A 6 32.39 -36.67 -0.24
C SER A 6 31.11 -37.27 -0.83
N GLN A 7 30.24 -37.80 0.03
CA GLN A 7 28.94 -38.27 -0.40
C GLN A 7 28.04 -37.06 -0.63
N ALA A 8 27.58 -36.90 -1.87
CA ALA A 8 26.61 -35.88 -2.23
C ALA A 8 25.21 -36.40 -1.94
N GLN A 9 24.51 -35.80 -0.98
CA GLN A 9 23.10 -36.10 -0.77
C GLN A 9 22.29 -35.48 -1.90
N THR A 10 21.69 -36.34 -2.73
CA THR A 10 20.90 -35.91 -3.89
C THR A 10 19.41 -35.92 -3.56
N TYR A 11 18.76 -34.80 -3.81
CA TYR A 11 17.32 -34.62 -3.69
C TYR A 11 16.72 -34.43 -5.08
N ALA A 12 15.74 -35.25 -5.43
CA ALA A 12 15.03 -35.18 -6.70
C ALA A 12 13.60 -35.70 -6.50
N SER A 13 12.69 -35.28 -7.37
CA SER A 13 11.35 -35.86 -7.39
C SER A 13 11.39 -37.28 -7.97
N GLY A 14 10.53 -38.17 -7.46
CA GLY A 14 10.35 -39.50 -8.02
C GLY A 14 9.82 -39.45 -9.45
N PHE A 15 9.75 -40.61 -10.14
CA PHE A 15 9.16 -40.62 -11.48
C PHE A 15 7.66 -40.22 -11.45
N ALA A 16 6.92 -40.74 -10.47
CA ALA A 16 5.49 -40.50 -10.32
C ALA A 16 5.15 -39.16 -9.64
N ASP A 17 6.07 -38.61 -8.83
CA ASP A 17 5.79 -37.43 -7.98
C ASP A 17 6.19 -36.10 -8.64
N ALA A 18 6.73 -36.15 -9.86
CA ALA A 18 7.24 -34.97 -10.56
C ALA A 18 6.12 -34.16 -11.21
N GLU A 19 5.39 -33.43 -10.37
CA GLU A 19 4.33 -32.55 -10.80
C GLU A 19 4.70 -31.08 -10.64
N TRP A 20 4.14 -30.26 -11.52
CA TRP A 20 4.23 -28.81 -11.48
C TRP A 20 2.86 -28.24 -11.21
N SER A 21 2.69 -27.63 -10.03
CA SER A 21 1.45 -26.99 -9.63
C SER A 21 1.48 -25.50 -9.95
N THR A 22 0.39 -24.98 -10.51
CA THR A 22 0.22 -23.55 -10.80
C THR A 22 -0.83 -22.94 -9.90
N LYS A 23 -0.54 -21.78 -9.31
CA LYS A 23 -1.56 -20.94 -8.67
C LYS A 23 -1.68 -19.65 -9.45
N SER A 24 -2.91 -19.35 -9.86
CA SER A 24 -3.23 -18.14 -10.62
C SER A 24 -4.04 -17.18 -9.75
N GLY A 25 -3.69 -15.90 -9.78
CA GLY A 25 -4.41 -14.86 -9.06
C GLY A 25 -4.22 -13.50 -9.75
N PRO A 26 -5.09 -12.53 -9.45
CA PRO A 26 -5.03 -11.21 -10.07
C PRO A 26 -3.78 -10.40 -9.66
N PHE A 27 -3.21 -10.69 -8.49
CA PHE A 27 -2.07 -9.97 -7.91
C PHE A 27 -0.82 -10.82 -7.73
N ALA A 28 -0.90 -12.13 -7.95
CA ALA A 28 0.24 -13.01 -7.89
C ALA A 28 0.01 -14.25 -8.76
N CYS A 29 1.04 -14.62 -9.50
CA CYS A 29 1.11 -15.89 -10.22
C CYS A 29 2.24 -16.71 -9.62
N SER A 30 2.04 -18.01 -9.53
CA SER A 30 3.12 -18.91 -9.14
C SER A 30 3.07 -20.27 -9.80
N LEU A 31 4.26 -20.84 -9.89
CA LEU A 31 4.53 -22.16 -10.44
C LEU A 31 5.49 -22.85 -9.47
N SER A 32 5.09 -24.00 -8.96
CA SER A 32 5.81 -24.70 -7.90
C SER A 32 6.00 -26.17 -8.23
N HIS A 33 7.15 -26.71 -7.87
CA HIS A 33 7.51 -28.11 -7.99
C HIS A 33 8.02 -28.62 -6.64
N ASP A 34 7.40 -29.68 -6.13
CA ASP A 34 7.79 -30.25 -4.86
C ASP A 34 8.98 -31.22 -5.02
N ILE A 35 9.95 -31.10 -4.12
CA ILE A 35 11.16 -31.92 -4.10
C ILE A 35 11.18 -32.63 -2.74
N PRO A 36 10.76 -33.91 -2.70
CA PRO A 36 10.66 -34.67 -1.45
C PRO A 36 11.94 -34.61 -0.62
N ALA A 37 11.78 -34.51 0.69
CA ALA A 37 12.85 -34.36 1.69
C ALA A 37 13.72 -33.08 1.58
N PHE A 38 13.57 -32.24 0.56
CA PHE A 38 14.27 -30.96 0.44
C PHE A 38 13.35 -29.77 0.71
N GLY A 39 12.31 -29.59 -0.09
CA GLY A 39 11.42 -28.43 -0.09
C GLY A 39 10.77 -28.22 -1.46
N THR A 40 10.28 -27.02 -1.75
CA THR A 40 9.58 -26.72 -3.01
C THR A 40 10.37 -25.71 -3.84
N ALA A 41 10.66 -26.03 -5.10
CA ALA A 41 11.15 -25.08 -6.08
C ALA A 41 10.01 -24.15 -6.52
N TYR A 42 10.13 -22.85 -6.29
CA TYR A 42 9.05 -21.90 -6.45
C TYR A 42 9.43 -20.76 -7.39
N PHE A 43 8.66 -20.61 -8.47
CA PHE A 43 8.66 -19.44 -9.34
C PHE A 43 7.46 -18.57 -8.98
N GLY A 44 7.68 -17.28 -8.84
CA GLY A 44 6.61 -16.35 -8.50
C GLY A 44 6.78 -15.01 -9.18
N GLN A 45 5.66 -14.34 -9.40
CA GLN A 45 5.62 -12.94 -9.76
C GLN A 45 4.42 -12.27 -9.09
N ASN A 46 4.68 -11.19 -8.36
CA ASN A 46 3.65 -10.39 -7.71
C ASN A 46 3.33 -9.15 -8.55
N ALA A 47 2.19 -8.53 -8.28
CA ALA A 47 1.79 -7.25 -8.86
C ALA A 47 2.89 -6.19 -8.65
N GLY A 48 3.31 -5.56 -9.74
CA GLY A 48 4.34 -4.52 -9.70
C GLY A 48 5.77 -5.00 -9.42
N SER A 49 6.03 -6.32 -9.40
CA SER A 49 7.38 -6.86 -9.21
C SER A 49 7.86 -7.67 -10.43
N ALA A 50 9.19 -7.79 -10.56
CA ALA A 50 9.79 -8.78 -11.44
C ALA A 50 9.52 -10.20 -10.93
N GLY A 51 9.61 -11.17 -11.82
CA GLY A 51 9.57 -12.59 -11.46
C GLY A 51 10.81 -12.98 -10.64
N PHE A 52 10.65 -13.97 -9.77
CA PHE A 52 11.71 -14.50 -8.93
C PHE A 52 11.63 -16.02 -8.84
N PHE A 53 12.75 -16.62 -8.43
CA PHE A 53 12.85 -18.02 -8.05
C PHE A 53 13.43 -18.13 -6.64
N GLU A 54 12.88 -19.06 -5.86
CA GLU A 54 13.40 -19.42 -4.54
C GLU A 54 13.00 -20.84 -4.16
N PHE A 55 13.74 -21.44 -3.24
CA PHE A 55 13.30 -22.66 -2.58
C PHE A 55 12.53 -22.32 -1.31
N ARG A 56 11.34 -22.90 -1.13
CA ARG A 56 10.46 -22.69 0.02
C ARG A 56 10.34 -23.96 0.87
N GLY A 57 10.09 -23.79 2.17
CA GLY A 57 9.90 -24.91 3.09
C GLY A 57 11.14 -25.82 3.18
N VAL A 58 12.33 -25.26 3.01
CA VAL A 58 13.58 -26.02 2.93
C VAL A 58 13.89 -26.63 4.28
N LYS A 59 14.00 -27.96 4.35
CA LYS A 59 14.31 -28.70 5.59
C LYS A 59 15.81 -28.70 5.89
N LYS A 60 16.62 -29.15 4.93
CA LYS A 60 18.08 -29.10 4.96
C LYS A 60 18.56 -28.18 3.85
N GLY A 61 18.99 -26.97 4.23
CA GLY A 61 19.47 -25.96 3.29
C GLY A 61 20.76 -26.36 2.58
N PHE A 62 21.15 -25.58 1.58
CA PHE A 62 22.50 -25.65 1.04
C PHE A 62 23.50 -25.17 2.12
N PRO A 63 24.68 -25.80 2.23
CA PRO A 63 25.74 -25.31 3.09
C PRO A 63 26.18 -23.90 2.66
N ALA A 64 26.82 -23.18 3.58
CA ALA A 64 27.39 -21.88 3.28
C ALA A 64 28.41 -21.99 2.14
N GLY A 65 28.28 -21.12 1.13
CA GLY A 65 29.18 -21.08 -0.01
C GLY A 65 28.45 -20.99 -1.34
N ALA A 66 29.19 -21.23 -2.41
CA ALA A 66 28.68 -21.15 -3.76
C ALA A 66 27.79 -22.36 -4.13
N VAL A 67 26.70 -22.08 -4.84
CA VAL A 67 25.82 -23.08 -5.46
C VAL A 67 25.99 -23.00 -6.97
N LYS A 68 26.47 -24.07 -7.58
CA LYS A 68 26.62 -24.22 -9.02
C LYS A 68 25.28 -24.70 -9.61
N LEU A 69 24.83 -24.06 -10.69
CA LEU A 69 23.66 -24.48 -11.44
C LEU A 69 24.06 -25.05 -12.79
N GLU A 70 23.57 -26.25 -13.08
CA GLU A 70 23.84 -26.97 -14.32
C GLU A 70 22.53 -27.38 -14.99
N SER A 71 22.51 -27.32 -16.32
CA SER A 71 21.49 -27.92 -17.17
C SER A 71 21.95 -29.34 -17.50
N VAL A 72 21.19 -30.34 -17.07
CA VAL A 72 21.50 -31.76 -17.27
C VAL A 72 20.37 -32.39 -18.08
N PRO A 73 20.63 -32.87 -19.30
CA PRO A 73 19.61 -33.54 -20.10
C PRO A 73 19.19 -34.86 -19.44
N PRO A 74 17.96 -35.31 -19.68
CA PRO A 74 17.51 -36.60 -19.20
C PRO A 74 18.29 -37.73 -19.88
N LEU A 75 18.35 -38.90 -19.23
CA LEU A 75 19.20 -40.02 -19.66
C LEU A 75 18.95 -40.50 -21.10
N TRP A 76 17.75 -40.29 -21.63
CA TRP A 76 17.37 -40.68 -22.99
C TRP A 76 17.81 -39.68 -24.08
N ARG A 77 18.31 -38.50 -23.71
CA ARG A 77 18.89 -37.50 -24.62
C ARG A 77 20.41 -37.47 -24.50
N SER A 78 21.06 -38.47 -25.07
CA SER A 78 22.52 -38.61 -25.06
C SER A 78 23.25 -37.67 -26.03
N ASP A 79 22.50 -36.94 -26.86
CA ASP A 79 23.00 -36.00 -27.87
C ASP A 79 23.47 -34.66 -27.27
N VAL A 80 23.04 -34.34 -26.05
CA VAL A 80 23.38 -33.09 -25.37
C VAL A 80 24.25 -33.39 -24.15
N ALA A 81 25.36 -32.67 -23.99
CA ALA A 81 26.19 -32.75 -22.79
C ALA A 81 25.64 -31.86 -21.67
N PRO A 82 25.83 -32.22 -20.38
CA PRO A 82 25.58 -31.31 -19.27
C PRO A 82 26.32 -29.99 -19.44
N GLN A 83 25.64 -28.87 -19.20
CA GLN A 83 26.22 -27.54 -19.32
C GLN A 83 26.10 -26.78 -18.00
N THR A 84 27.19 -26.14 -17.56
CA THR A 84 27.14 -25.21 -16.44
C THR A 84 26.48 -23.91 -16.90
N LEU A 85 25.38 -23.52 -16.24
CA LEU A 85 24.68 -22.28 -16.54
C LEU A 85 25.36 -21.10 -15.85
N PHE A 86 25.48 -21.17 -14.52
CA PHE A 86 26.12 -20.14 -13.69
C PHE A 86 26.33 -20.62 -12.25
N THR A 87 27.09 -19.86 -11.47
CA THR A 87 27.33 -20.10 -10.04
C THR A 87 26.82 -18.92 -9.23
N VAL A 88 26.07 -19.19 -8.16
CA VAL A 88 25.48 -18.19 -7.26
C VAL A 88 26.20 -18.27 -5.91
N GLN A 89 26.62 -17.13 -5.36
CA GLN A 89 27.38 -17.07 -4.09
C GLN A 89 26.51 -16.83 -2.85
N THR A 90 25.19 -16.94 -2.95
CA THR A 90 24.26 -16.62 -1.86
C THR A 90 23.39 -17.81 -1.50
N THR A 91 23.28 -18.06 -0.19
CA THR A 91 22.25 -18.90 0.43
C THR A 91 21.36 -18.01 1.30
N PRO A 92 20.04 -17.90 1.02
CA PRO A 92 19.28 -18.61 -0.01
C PRO A 92 19.66 -18.18 -1.43
N VAL A 93 19.49 -19.10 -2.39
CA VAL A 93 19.77 -18.86 -3.81
C VAL A 93 18.89 -17.70 -4.30
N ARG A 94 19.53 -16.61 -4.76
CA ARG A 94 18.86 -15.47 -5.39
C ARG A 94 19.34 -15.32 -6.82
N LEU A 95 18.40 -15.27 -7.76
CA LEU A 95 18.66 -15.12 -9.18
C LEU A 95 18.27 -13.74 -9.67
N ASN A 96 19.07 -13.16 -10.56
CA ASN A 96 18.67 -11.98 -11.33
C ASN A 96 17.76 -12.36 -12.51
N ALA A 97 17.24 -11.35 -13.22
CA ALA A 97 16.29 -11.56 -14.31
C ALA A 97 16.86 -12.40 -15.48
N GLU A 98 18.11 -12.17 -15.86
CA GLU A 98 18.77 -12.91 -16.96
C GLU A 98 19.08 -14.37 -16.58
N GLN A 99 19.50 -14.60 -15.33
CA GLN A 99 19.70 -15.93 -14.78
C GLN A 99 18.39 -16.70 -14.72
N LEU A 100 17.31 -16.06 -14.27
CA LEU A 100 15.97 -16.65 -14.22
C LEU A 100 15.49 -17.04 -15.62
N LYS A 101 15.69 -16.16 -16.61
CA LYS A 101 15.33 -16.42 -18.02
C LYS A 101 16.08 -17.62 -18.59
N THR A 102 17.39 -17.69 -18.38
CA THR A 102 18.23 -18.83 -18.81
C THR A 102 17.76 -20.15 -18.17
N MET A 103 17.42 -20.09 -16.89
CA MET A 103 16.94 -21.24 -16.13
C MET A 103 15.58 -21.75 -16.66
N VAL A 104 14.64 -20.84 -16.90
CA VAL A 104 13.32 -21.17 -17.49
C VAL A 104 13.49 -21.75 -18.89
N ALA A 105 14.35 -21.18 -19.73
CA ALA A 105 14.60 -21.69 -21.07
C ALA A 105 15.14 -23.14 -21.07
N SER A 106 15.98 -23.47 -20.10
CA SER A 106 16.49 -24.84 -19.92
C SER A 106 15.34 -25.81 -19.59
N LEU A 107 14.48 -25.47 -18.62
CA LEU A 107 13.32 -26.29 -18.27
C LEU A 107 12.30 -26.40 -19.42
N GLU A 108 12.03 -25.31 -20.16
CA GLU A 108 11.15 -25.36 -21.35
C GLU A 108 11.73 -26.27 -22.45
N SER A 109 13.06 -26.35 -22.57
CA SER A 109 13.74 -27.25 -23.51
C SER A 109 13.75 -28.72 -23.09
N GLY A 110 13.20 -29.04 -21.91
CA GLY A 110 13.15 -30.40 -21.37
C GLY A 110 14.42 -30.87 -20.66
N THR A 111 15.33 -29.97 -20.29
CA THR A 111 16.52 -30.32 -19.49
C THR A 111 16.28 -30.07 -18.01
N ASN A 112 16.73 -31.01 -17.18
CA ASN A 112 16.64 -30.86 -15.73
C ASN A 112 17.66 -29.83 -15.25
N LEU A 113 17.33 -29.14 -14.18
CA LEU A 113 18.28 -28.24 -13.51
C LEU A 113 18.87 -28.94 -12.31
N VAL A 114 20.17 -28.77 -12.10
CA VAL A 114 20.90 -29.36 -10.99
C VAL A 114 21.63 -28.26 -10.23
N PHE A 115 21.23 -28.07 -8.98
CA PHE A 115 21.89 -27.18 -8.03
C PHE A 115 22.85 -28.02 -7.18
N SER A 116 24.15 -27.75 -7.24
CA SER A 116 25.18 -28.45 -6.47
C SER A 116 25.94 -27.48 -5.56
N SER A 117 26.08 -27.82 -4.29
CA SER A 117 26.87 -27.00 -3.36
C SER A 117 28.37 -27.23 -3.55
N ALA A 118 29.15 -26.14 -3.54
CA ALA A 118 30.61 -26.22 -3.53
C ALA A 118 31.16 -26.62 -2.15
N GLY A 119 30.44 -26.26 -1.07
CA GLY A 119 30.76 -26.64 0.30
C GLY A 119 30.03 -27.90 0.77
N THR A 120 30.33 -28.30 2.00
CA THR A 120 29.71 -29.42 2.71
C THR A 120 28.97 -28.93 3.95
N ASN A 121 27.93 -29.65 4.37
CA ASN A 121 27.28 -29.44 5.67
C ASN A 121 28.19 -29.84 6.84
N GLU A 122 27.75 -29.60 8.07
CA GLU A 122 28.44 -30.03 9.30
C GLU A 122 28.75 -31.54 9.29
N ASP A 123 27.88 -32.34 8.66
CA ASP A 123 28.03 -33.79 8.50
C ASP A 123 29.02 -34.20 7.36
N GLY A 124 29.70 -33.25 6.71
CA GLY A 124 30.67 -33.50 5.63
C GLY A 124 30.04 -33.85 4.26
N THR A 125 28.72 -33.84 4.14
CA THR A 125 28.00 -34.13 2.89
C THR A 125 27.78 -32.87 2.06
N SER A 126 27.99 -32.95 0.74
CA SER A 126 27.54 -31.92 -0.19
C SER A 126 26.07 -32.12 -0.56
N VAL A 127 25.38 -31.05 -0.97
CA VAL A 127 23.95 -31.07 -1.31
C VAL A 127 23.78 -30.91 -2.81
N ARG A 128 23.02 -31.81 -3.42
CA ARG A 128 22.62 -31.75 -4.83
C ARG A 128 21.11 -31.77 -4.93
N VAL A 129 20.51 -30.80 -5.60
CA VAL A 129 19.06 -30.68 -5.76
C VAL A 129 18.73 -30.66 -7.25
N ILE A 130 17.86 -31.56 -7.67
CA ILE A 130 17.41 -31.69 -9.06
C ILE A 130 16.00 -31.13 -9.16
N VAL A 131 15.79 -30.20 -10.10
CA VAL A 131 14.47 -29.69 -10.49
C VAL A 131 14.13 -30.29 -11.85
N ASP A 132 13.09 -31.11 -11.89
CA ASP A 132 12.70 -31.87 -13.07
C ASP A 132 11.97 -31.02 -14.12
N ALA A 133 12.35 -31.13 -15.38
CA ALA A 133 11.66 -30.47 -16.49
C ALA A 133 10.35 -31.16 -16.92
N ARG A 134 10.07 -32.34 -16.37
CA ARG A 134 8.87 -33.13 -16.70
C ARG A 134 7.62 -32.33 -16.39
N ASN A 135 6.69 -32.24 -17.34
CA ASN A 135 5.45 -31.45 -17.27
C ASN A 135 5.64 -29.93 -17.05
N PHE A 136 6.88 -29.42 -17.02
CA PHE A 136 7.13 -28.00 -16.80
C PHE A 136 6.50 -27.13 -17.90
N ALA A 137 6.72 -27.47 -19.17
CA ALA A 137 6.23 -26.66 -20.29
C ALA A 137 4.70 -26.47 -20.30
N ALA A 138 3.96 -27.51 -19.93
CA ALA A 138 2.50 -27.47 -19.82
C ALA A 138 2.06 -26.51 -18.68
N SER A 139 2.60 -26.68 -17.47
CA SER A 139 2.30 -25.82 -16.33
C SER A 139 2.82 -24.39 -16.53
N TYR A 140 3.97 -24.21 -17.18
CA TYR A 140 4.52 -22.91 -17.51
C TYR A 140 3.65 -22.15 -18.53
N THR A 141 2.94 -22.84 -19.42
CA THR A 141 1.96 -22.20 -20.33
C THR A 141 0.79 -21.62 -19.55
N THR A 142 0.28 -22.34 -18.54
CA THR A 142 -0.74 -21.83 -17.62
C THR A 142 -0.22 -20.65 -16.79
N TYR A 143 1.03 -20.72 -16.32
CA TYR A 143 1.69 -19.62 -15.64
C TYR A 143 1.82 -18.36 -16.53
N LYS A 144 2.24 -18.50 -17.80
CA LYS A 144 2.30 -17.39 -18.76
C LYS A 144 0.93 -16.73 -18.99
N ARG A 145 -0.15 -17.53 -19.04
CA ARG A 145 -1.52 -17.01 -19.14
C ARG A 145 -1.92 -16.20 -17.90
N CYS A 146 -1.48 -16.64 -16.72
CA CYS A 146 -1.66 -15.85 -15.49
C CYS A 146 -0.91 -14.52 -15.58
N LEU A 147 0.37 -14.52 -16.00
CA LEU A 147 1.18 -13.31 -16.13
C LEU A 147 0.57 -12.29 -17.09
N ALA A 148 -0.03 -12.74 -18.19
CA ALA A 148 -0.71 -11.85 -19.15
C ALA A 148 -1.93 -11.12 -18.54
N ASN A 149 -2.57 -11.72 -17.54
CA ASN A 149 -3.74 -11.15 -16.86
C ASN A 149 -3.39 -10.47 -15.52
N LEU A 150 -2.15 -10.60 -15.06
CA LEU A 150 -1.66 -10.05 -13.81
C LEU A 150 -1.82 -8.52 -13.80
N ILE A 151 -2.32 -7.99 -12.69
CA ILE A 151 -2.45 -6.54 -12.50
C ILE A 151 -1.04 -5.98 -12.18
N PRO A 152 -0.52 -5.02 -12.97
CA PRO A 152 0.85 -4.55 -12.82
C PRO A 152 1.00 -3.43 -11.77
N TYR A 153 -0.03 -3.16 -10.97
CA TYR A 153 -0.07 -2.06 -10.00
C TYR A 153 -0.41 -2.57 -8.61
N THR A 154 0.14 -1.92 -7.59
CA THR A 154 -0.13 -2.22 -6.18
C THR A 154 -1.17 -1.29 -5.58
N PHE A 155 -1.78 -1.69 -4.46
CA PHE A 155 -2.66 -0.80 -3.68
C PHE A 155 -2.00 0.54 -3.39
N GLY A 156 -0.74 0.55 -2.94
CA GLY A 156 -0.02 1.77 -2.58
C GLY A 156 0.11 2.76 -3.74
N GLN A 157 0.19 2.27 -4.98
CA GLN A 157 0.26 3.11 -6.18
C GLN A 157 -1.10 3.71 -6.58
N LEU A 158 -2.20 3.04 -6.26
CA LEU A 158 -3.56 3.46 -6.65
C LEU A 158 -4.36 4.07 -5.49
N SER A 159 -3.91 3.90 -4.25
CA SER A 159 -4.61 4.34 -3.04
C SER A 159 -4.90 5.83 -3.01
N ARG A 160 -4.08 6.64 -3.71
CA ARG A 160 -4.32 8.06 -3.95
C ARG A 160 -3.97 8.42 -5.38
N THR A 161 -4.98 8.64 -6.20
CA THR A 161 -4.83 9.06 -7.60
C THR A 161 -5.35 10.48 -7.76
N VAL A 162 -4.62 11.33 -8.47
CA VAL A 162 -5.03 12.70 -8.78
C VAL A 162 -5.24 12.83 -10.28
N ILE A 163 -6.40 13.34 -10.66
CA ILE A 163 -6.79 13.61 -12.04
C ILE A 163 -6.98 15.12 -12.18
N TYR A 164 -6.32 15.72 -13.17
CA TYR A 164 -6.50 17.14 -13.50
C TYR A 164 -7.48 17.30 -14.66
N TYR A 165 -8.25 18.39 -14.64
CA TYR A 165 -9.19 18.72 -15.70
C TYR A 165 -9.00 20.18 -16.17
N ALA A 166 -9.39 20.42 -17.42
CA ALA A 166 -9.28 21.72 -18.06
C ALA A 166 -10.61 22.47 -17.99
N GLY A 167 -10.60 23.68 -17.44
CA GLY A 167 -11.75 24.59 -17.43
C GLY A 167 -13.01 23.94 -16.89
N ASP A 168 -14.06 23.99 -17.70
CA ASP A 168 -15.43 23.57 -17.41
C ASP A 168 -15.81 22.32 -18.25
N ALA A 169 -14.81 21.53 -18.64
CA ALA A 169 -14.99 20.39 -19.53
C ALA A 169 -16.05 19.41 -18.98
N SER A 170 -17.11 19.20 -19.77
CA SER A 170 -18.19 18.26 -19.46
C SER A 170 -17.82 16.79 -19.71
N THR A 171 -16.60 16.51 -20.16
CA THR A 171 -16.16 15.16 -20.53
C THR A 171 -14.77 14.84 -19.98
N LEU A 172 -14.57 13.60 -19.53
CA LEU A 172 -13.27 13.11 -19.08
C LEU A 172 -12.32 12.92 -20.27
N SER A 173 -11.08 13.38 -20.09
CA SER A 173 -10.01 13.15 -21.07
C SER A 173 -9.68 11.65 -21.18
N SER A 174 -9.07 11.25 -22.30
CA SER A 174 -8.60 9.88 -22.50
C SER A 174 -7.59 9.45 -21.42
N ALA A 175 -6.71 10.36 -20.99
CA ALA A 175 -5.76 10.11 -19.91
C ALA A 175 -6.46 9.89 -18.56
N ALA A 176 -7.49 10.69 -18.24
CA ALA A 176 -8.30 10.51 -17.03
C ALA A 176 -9.02 9.15 -17.06
N LYS A 177 -9.67 8.81 -18.18
CA LYS A 177 -10.34 7.51 -18.37
C LYS A 177 -9.35 6.35 -18.17
N ALA A 178 -8.15 6.43 -18.75
CA ALA A 178 -7.12 5.40 -18.58
C ALA A 178 -6.65 5.25 -17.12
N GLN A 179 -6.63 6.33 -16.33
CA GLN A 179 -6.33 6.25 -14.88
C GLN A 179 -7.49 5.63 -14.10
N LEU A 180 -8.73 6.04 -14.41
CA LEU A 180 -9.93 5.48 -13.79
C LEU A 180 -10.10 3.98 -14.11
N ASP A 181 -9.79 3.56 -15.33
CA ASP A 181 -9.85 2.16 -15.73
C ASP A 181 -8.88 1.27 -14.92
N LYS A 182 -7.72 1.82 -14.53
CA LYS A 182 -6.79 1.11 -13.63
C LYS A 182 -7.40 0.93 -12.24
N ILE A 183 -8.06 1.97 -11.72
CA ILE A 183 -8.77 1.91 -10.44
C ILE A 183 -9.90 0.88 -10.51
N VAL A 184 -10.75 0.94 -11.54
CA VAL A 184 -11.83 -0.02 -11.75
C VAL A 184 -11.30 -1.45 -11.80
N ARG A 185 -10.26 -1.69 -12.63
CA ARG A 185 -9.66 -3.03 -12.75
C ARG A 185 -9.11 -3.54 -11.43
N TYR A 186 -8.44 -2.66 -10.65
CA TYR A 186 -7.90 -3.01 -9.34
C TYR A 186 -9.03 -3.32 -8.34
N THR A 187 -10.01 -2.43 -8.19
CA THR A 187 -11.12 -2.57 -7.25
C THR A 187 -11.97 -3.81 -7.53
N LYS A 188 -12.18 -4.15 -8.81
CA LYS A 188 -12.89 -5.39 -9.18
C LYS A 188 -12.12 -6.67 -8.82
N ALA A 189 -10.80 -6.59 -8.75
CA ALA A 189 -9.94 -7.73 -8.48
C ALA A 189 -9.59 -7.90 -6.99
N ASP A 190 -9.60 -6.81 -6.21
CA ASP A 190 -9.28 -6.81 -4.78
C ASP A 190 -10.53 -6.58 -3.92
N ASN A 191 -11.05 -7.65 -3.33
CA ASN A 191 -12.18 -7.58 -2.40
C ASN A 191 -11.86 -6.87 -1.08
N LYS A 192 -10.59 -6.51 -0.82
CA LYS A 192 -10.19 -5.74 0.35
C LYS A 192 -10.41 -4.24 0.16
N VAL A 193 -10.69 -3.78 -1.06
CA VAL A 193 -11.11 -2.39 -1.30
C VAL A 193 -12.57 -2.28 -0.85
N LEU A 194 -12.78 -1.50 0.21
CA LEU A 194 -14.07 -1.30 0.86
C LEU A 194 -14.84 -0.11 0.29
N GLY A 195 -14.14 0.82 -0.35
CA GLY A 195 -14.77 1.97 -0.98
C GLY A 195 -13.80 2.89 -1.70
N ILE A 196 -14.35 3.88 -2.41
CA ILE A 196 -13.64 4.90 -3.16
C ILE A 196 -14.19 6.26 -2.73
N LEU A 197 -13.33 7.14 -2.24
CA LEU A 197 -13.66 8.54 -2.01
C LEU A 197 -13.25 9.37 -3.23
N VAL A 198 -14.18 10.12 -3.78
CA VAL A 198 -13.96 11.07 -4.87
C VAL A 198 -14.09 12.47 -4.30
N ASP A 199 -12.98 13.21 -4.21
CA ASP A 199 -12.95 14.61 -3.77
C ASP A 199 -12.60 15.51 -4.96
N ALA A 200 -13.53 16.37 -5.40
CA ALA A 200 -13.30 17.34 -6.45
C ALA A 200 -13.03 18.76 -5.90
N HIS A 201 -12.12 19.46 -6.55
CA HIS A 201 -11.75 20.84 -6.24
C HIS A 201 -11.65 21.66 -7.52
N SER A 202 -12.12 22.91 -7.46
CA SER A 202 -11.95 23.89 -8.53
C SER A 202 -10.80 24.86 -8.24
N ASP A 203 -10.46 25.65 -9.25
CA ASP A 203 -9.78 26.92 -9.06
C ASP A 203 -10.75 28.01 -8.58
N ARG A 204 -10.19 29.17 -8.19
CA ARG A 204 -10.97 30.34 -7.82
C ARG A 204 -11.77 30.86 -9.03
N ARG A 205 -13.07 31.08 -8.84
CA ARG A 205 -14.00 31.66 -9.82
C ARG A 205 -14.53 33.00 -9.31
N GLU A 206 -15.46 33.61 -10.06
CA GLU A 206 -16.08 34.89 -9.70
C GLU A 206 -16.86 34.80 -8.38
N THR A 207 -17.55 33.69 -8.15
CA THR A 207 -18.27 33.39 -6.91
C THR A 207 -17.88 32.03 -6.35
N ALA A 208 -18.06 31.85 -5.04
CA ALA A 208 -17.81 30.57 -4.37
C ALA A 208 -18.80 29.50 -4.85
N GLU A 209 -20.04 29.90 -5.14
CA GLU A 209 -21.09 29.02 -5.66
C GLU A 209 -20.74 28.49 -7.05
N ALA A 210 -20.16 29.32 -7.93
CA ALA A 210 -19.72 28.89 -9.26
C ALA A 210 -18.55 27.88 -9.16
N ALA A 211 -17.62 28.11 -8.23
CA ALA A 211 -16.54 27.17 -7.92
C ALA A 211 -17.08 25.84 -7.38
N GLU A 212 -18.05 25.90 -6.45
CA GLU A 212 -18.70 24.73 -5.88
C GLU A 212 -19.44 23.91 -6.94
N GLN A 213 -20.30 24.54 -7.75
CA GLN A 213 -21.03 23.88 -8.84
C GLN A 213 -20.10 23.19 -9.84
N LEU A 214 -18.99 23.85 -10.23
CA LEU A 214 -18.00 23.24 -11.10
C LEU A 214 -17.37 22.00 -10.47
N SER A 215 -16.96 22.09 -9.21
CA SER A 215 -16.37 20.95 -8.50
C SER A 215 -17.37 19.80 -8.35
N GLN A 216 -18.65 20.10 -8.08
CA GLN A 216 -19.72 19.11 -8.00
C GLN A 216 -19.89 18.36 -9.33
N GLN A 217 -20.04 19.08 -10.44
CA GLN A 217 -20.19 18.49 -11.78
C GLN A 217 -19.03 17.55 -12.13
N GLN A 218 -17.80 17.92 -11.77
CA GLN A 218 -16.62 17.10 -12.04
C GLN A 218 -16.57 15.84 -11.17
N ALA A 219 -16.97 15.96 -9.89
CA ALA A 219 -17.10 14.82 -8.99
C ALA A 219 -18.17 13.83 -9.46
N GLU A 220 -19.33 14.33 -9.90
CA GLU A 220 -20.42 13.53 -10.48
C GLU A 220 -19.96 12.83 -11.76
N LEU A 221 -19.30 13.55 -12.67
CA LEU A 221 -18.78 12.97 -13.92
C LEU A 221 -17.84 11.78 -13.70
N VAL A 222 -16.95 11.85 -12.70
CA VAL A 222 -16.07 10.73 -12.34
C VAL A 222 -16.86 9.61 -11.66
N THR A 223 -17.82 9.95 -10.80
CA THR A 223 -18.67 8.97 -10.11
C THR A 223 -19.49 8.16 -11.10
N ASP A 224 -20.15 8.83 -12.04
CA ASP A 224 -20.94 8.21 -13.09
C ASP A 224 -20.09 7.30 -13.97
N TYR A 225 -18.87 7.73 -14.31
CA TYR A 225 -17.93 6.90 -15.05
C TYR A 225 -17.59 5.61 -14.28
N LEU A 226 -17.31 5.70 -12.99
CA LEU A 226 -16.99 4.53 -12.17
C LEU A 226 -18.19 3.56 -12.05
N ILE A 227 -19.41 4.10 -11.94
CA ILE A 227 -20.65 3.33 -11.90
C ILE A 227 -20.92 2.65 -13.24
N ASP A 228 -20.78 3.37 -14.36
CA ASP A 228 -20.92 2.83 -15.72
C ASP A 228 -19.94 1.68 -15.97
N LYS A 229 -18.71 1.80 -15.43
CA LYS A 229 -17.73 0.72 -15.45
C LYS A 229 -18.05 -0.44 -14.52
N GLY A 230 -19.16 -0.42 -13.80
CA GLY A 230 -19.70 -1.52 -13.01
C GLY A 230 -19.19 -1.58 -11.57
N LEU A 231 -18.76 -0.46 -11.00
CA LEU A 231 -18.58 -0.35 -9.54
C LEU A 231 -19.93 -0.01 -8.87
N PRO A 232 -20.26 -0.63 -7.73
CA PRO A 232 -21.52 -0.34 -7.06
C PRO A 232 -21.51 1.08 -6.48
N ALA A 233 -22.58 1.84 -6.71
CA ALA A 233 -22.71 3.22 -6.22
C ALA A 233 -22.48 3.34 -4.70
N ALA A 234 -22.93 2.35 -3.92
CA ALA A 234 -22.73 2.30 -2.47
C ALA A 234 -21.26 2.23 -2.03
N SER A 235 -20.34 1.82 -2.91
CA SER A 235 -18.91 1.81 -2.64
C SER A 235 -18.23 3.14 -2.95
N ILE A 236 -18.94 4.10 -3.54
CA ILE A 236 -18.38 5.39 -3.97
C ILE A 236 -18.98 6.48 -3.07
N THR A 237 -18.11 7.23 -2.41
CA THR A 237 -18.47 8.44 -1.68
C THR A 237 -17.98 9.63 -2.48
N THR A 238 -18.89 10.52 -2.83
CA THR A 238 -18.59 11.67 -3.69
C THR A 238 -18.68 12.95 -2.87
N ARG A 239 -17.66 13.80 -2.98
CA ARG A 239 -17.54 15.08 -2.28
C ARG A 239 -16.94 16.12 -3.21
N TRP A 240 -17.33 17.36 -2.98
CA TRP A 240 -16.85 18.50 -3.71
C TRP A 240 -16.61 19.65 -2.74
N HIS A 241 -15.65 20.50 -3.05
CA HIS A 241 -15.16 21.50 -2.11
C HIS A 241 -14.97 22.89 -2.72
N GLY A 242 -15.38 23.10 -3.97
CA GLY A 242 -15.12 24.34 -4.69
C GLY A 242 -13.64 24.75 -4.64
N ASP A 243 -13.39 26.03 -4.36
CA ASP A 243 -12.06 26.63 -4.25
C ASP A 243 -11.54 26.74 -2.79
N GLN A 244 -12.20 26.08 -1.83
CA GLN A 244 -11.89 26.19 -0.39
C GLN A 244 -10.53 25.59 0.00
N PHE A 245 -10.02 24.64 -0.78
CA PHE A 245 -8.75 23.94 -0.49
C PHE A 245 -7.77 24.03 -1.67
N PRO A 246 -7.21 25.23 -1.94
CA PRO A 246 -6.21 25.41 -2.98
C PRO A 246 -4.88 24.75 -2.57
N ILE A 247 -4.16 24.19 -3.54
CA ILE A 247 -2.83 23.61 -3.35
C ILE A 247 -1.73 24.41 -4.06
N ALA A 248 -2.14 25.39 -4.87
CA ALA A 248 -1.28 26.31 -5.58
C ALA A 248 -1.94 27.69 -5.66
N ASP A 249 -1.20 28.69 -6.12
CA ASP A 249 -1.73 30.03 -6.31
C ASP A 249 -2.86 30.04 -7.36
N ASN A 250 -3.83 30.94 -7.19
CA ASN A 250 -4.89 31.16 -8.19
C ASN A 250 -4.58 32.34 -9.13
N GLN A 251 -3.37 32.92 -9.03
CA GLN A 251 -2.99 34.10 -9.82
C GLN A 251 -2.51 33.69 -11.22
N HIS A 252 -1.83 32.55 -11.34
CA HIS A 252 -1.27 32.09 -12.60
C HIS A 252 -2.02 30.87 -13.13
N LYS A 253 -2.10 30.74 -14.46
CA LYS A 253 -2.76 29.61 -15.15
C LYS A 253 -2.23 28.25 -14.70
N VAL A 254 -0.93 28.16 -14.39
CA VAL A 254 -0.29 26.93 -13.91
C VAL A 254 -0.79 26.53 -12.53
N GLY A 255 -0.94 27.50 -11.61
CA GLY A 255 -1.46 27.26 -10.27
C GLY A 255 -2.96 26.90 -10.30
N GLN A 256 -3.75 27.62 -11.09
CA GLN A 256 -5.16 27.30 -11.33
C GLN A 256 -5.35 25.88 -11.88
N ALA A 257 -4.51 25.45 -12.81
CA ALA A 257 -4.57 24.09 -13.36
C ALA A 257 -4.26 23.01 -12.32
N LYS A 258 -3.40 23.30 -11.32
CA LYS A 258 -3.15 22.38 -10.20
C LYS A 258 -4.34 22.34 -9.23
N ASN A 259 -5.04 23.45 -9.06
CA ASN A 259 -6.20 23.52 -8.17
C ASN A 259 -7.41 22.76 -8.74
N ARG A 260 -7.64 22.80 -10.05
CA ARG A 260 -8.63 21.99 -10.78
C ARG A 260 -8.25 20.51 -10.81
N ARG A 261 -8.62 19.80 -9.75
CA ARG A 261 -8.21 18.42 -9.52
C ARG A 261 -9.34 17.60 -8.91
N ILE A 262 -9.32 16.32 -9.22
CA ILE A 262 -10.15 15.29 -8.61
C ILE A 262 -9.20 14.31 -7.96
N THR A 263 -9.35 14.11 -6.65
CA THR A 263 -8.57 13.13 -5.90
C THR A 263 -9.44 11.91 -5.64
N LEU A 264 -8.98 10.76 -6.13
CA LEU A 264 -9.58 9.48 -5.80
C LEU A 264 -8.75 8.82 -4.71
N ARG A 265 -9.42 8.33 -3.67
CA ARG A 265 -8.78 7.56 -2.61
C ARG A 265 -9.45 6.20 -2.46
N LEU A 266 -8.65 5.14 -2.49
CA LEU A 266 -9.15 3.79 -2.19
C LEU A 266 -9.09 3.55 -0.69
N GLU A 267 -10.17 3.03 -0.15
CA GLU A 267 -10.27 2.68 1.26
C GLU A 267 -10.22 1.16 1.42
N ASN A 268 -9.37 0.69 2.33
CA ASN A 268 -9.37 -0.68 2.83
C ASN A 268 -9.42 -0.67 4.36
N GLU A 269 -9.36 -1.84 4.98
CA GLU A 269 -9.41 -1.97 6.44
C GLU A 269 -8.29 -1.18 7.15
N SER A 270 -7.06 -1.22 6.61
CA SER A 270 -5.91 -0.50 7.18
C SER A 270 -6.14 1.01 7.11
N THR A 271 -6.47 1.53 5.93
CA THR A 271 -6.65 2.98 5.76
C THR A 271 -7.82 3.50 6.58
N ARG A 272 -8.89 2.71 6.75
CA ARG A 272 -10.03 3.07 7.60
C ARG A 272 -9.60 3.18 9.06
N LYS A 273 -8.91 2.16 9.60
CA LYS A 273 -8.36 2.19 10.95
C LYS A 273 -7.41 3.38 11.16
N ASP A 274 -6.57 3.69 10.16
CA ASP A 274 -5.66 4.83 10.21
C ASP A 274 -6.42 6.16 10.22
N MET A 275 -7.49 6.29 9.42
CA MET A 275 -8.35 7.47 9.47
C MET A 275 -9.05 7.65 10.81
N GLU A 276 -9.64 6.57 11.36
CA GLU A 276 -10.30 6.59 12.67
C GLU A 276 -9.34 7.06 13.78
N ARG A 277 -8.12 6.52 13.79
CA ARG A 277 -7.06 6.97 14.71
C ARG A 277 -6.74 8.46 14.56
N ARG A 278 -6.62 8.94 13.32
CA ARG A 278 -6.33 10.36 13.04
C ARG A 278 -7.48 11.27 13.47
N VAL A 279 -8.72 10.86 13.24
CA VAL A 279 -9.91 11.61 13.68
C VAL A 279 -9.97 11.65 15.20
N ALA A 280 -9.76 10.52 15.88
CA ALA A 280 -9.71 10.46 17.34
C ALA A 280 -8.60 11.36 17.92
N ALA A 281 -7.40 11.31 17.34
CA ALA A 281 -6.29 12.16 17.74
C ALA A 281 -6.59 13.66 17.55
N ARG A 282 -7.25 14.03 16.44
CA ARG A 282 -7.65 15.42 16.18
C ARG A 282 -8.70 15.89 17.19
N LYS A 283 -9.72 15.10 17.47
CA LYS A 283 -10.74 15.42 18.48
C LYS A 283 -10.11 15.60 19.86
N ALA A 284 -9.22 14.68 20.27
CA ALA A 284 -8.50 14.80 21.53
C ALA A 284 -7.61 16.06 21.59
N ALA A 285 -7.00 16.46 20.46
CA ALA A 285 -6.24 17.70 20.38
C ALA A 285 -7.13 18.94 20.47
N GLU A 286 -8.28 18.94 19.80
CA GLU A 286 -9.29 20.03 19.87
C GLU A 286 -9.85 20.17 21.29
N GLU A 287 -10.16 19.06 21.97
CA GLU A 287 -10.59 19.02 23.37
C GLU A 287 -9.50 19.55 24.31
N LYS A 288 -8.24 19.17 24.08
CA LYS A 288 -7.11 19.69 24.88
C LYS A 288 -6.94 21.19 24.69
N VAL A 289 -7.03 21.69 23.46
CA VAL A 289 -6.96 23.14 23.17
C VAL A 289 -8.13 23.87 23.83
N ALA A 290 -9.35 23.32 23.76
CA ALA A 290 -10.52 23.89 24.41
C ALA A 290 -10.37 23.92 25.94
N ALA A 291 -9.83 22.85 26.55
CA ALA A 291 -9.58 22.77 27.98
C ALA A 291 -8.49 23.77 28.43
N GLU A 292 -7.40 23.90 27.66
CA GLU A 292 -6.35 24.91 27.92
C GLU A 292 -6.87 26.33 27.77
N GLN A 293 -7.72 26.61 26.77
CA GLN A 293 -8.38 27.91 26.60
C GLN A 293 -9.36 28.20 27.74
N ALA A 294 -10.15 27.23 28.18
CA ALA A 294 -11.05 27.36 29.32
C ALA A 294 -10.28 27.62 30.63
N ALA A 295 -9.17 26.92 30.86
CA ALA A 295 -8.31 27.14 32.02
C ALA A 295 -7.67 28.54 32.01
N LYS A 296 -7.21 29.03 30.84
CA LYS A 296 -6.70 30.40 30.69
C LYS A 296 -7.79 31.45 30.94
N ALA A 297 -8.99 31.26 30.38
CA ALA A 297 -10.12 32.15 30.58
C ALA A 297 -10.56 32.19 32.06
N ALA A 298 -10.57 31.05 32.74
CA ALA A 298 -10.88 30.98 34.17
C ALA A 298 -9.82 31.71 35.02
N ALA A 299 -8.53 31.53 34.73
CA ALA A 299 -7.46 32.23 35.42
C ALA A 299 -7.46 33.75 35.17
N GLU A 300 -7.86 34.19 33.97
CA GLU A 300 -8.04 35.62 33.66
C GLU A 300 -9.25 36.21 34.37
N ALA A 301 -10.37 35.48 34.44
CA ALA A 301 -11.56 35.89 35.19
C ALA A 301 -11.28 36.01 36.70
N GLU A 302 -10.52 35.08 37.28
CA GLU A 302 -10.10 35.13 38.68
C GLU A 302 -9.18 36.33 38.97
N LYS A 303 -8.23 36.63 38.06
CA LYS A 303 -7.41 37.85 38.15
C LYS A 303 -8.22 39.14 38.04
N GLN A 304 -9.24 39.18 37.17
CA GLN A 304 -10.11 40.35 37.02
C GLN A 304 -10.98 40.56 38.29
N ALA A 305 -11.53 39.48 38.85
CA ALA A 305 -12.29 39.53 40.10
C ALA A 305 -11.45 40.02 41.29
N ALA A 306 -10.18 39.58 41.39
CA ALA A 306 -9.26 40.06 42.41
C ALA A 306 -8.87 41.54 42.25
N SER A 307 -8.89 42.07 41.03
CA SER A 307 -8.60 43.49 40.75
C SER A 307 -9.79 44.43 41.03
N GLY A 308 -11.03 43.97 40.81
CA GLY A 308 -12.25 44.74 41.05
C GLY A 308 -12.62 44.89 42.53
N ALA A 309 -12.15 43.98 43.40
CA ALA A 309 -12.33 44.09 44.85
C ALA A 309 -11.42 45.13 45.52
N SER A 310 -10.41 45.66 44.81
CA SER A 310 -9.45 46.62 45.36
C SER A 310 -9.80 48.10 45.11
N SER A 311 -10.96 48.42 44.51
CA SER A 311 -11.31 49.81 44.15
C SER A 311 -12.46 50.44 44.96
N VAL A 312 -12.90 49.84 46.06
CA VAL A 312 -13.74 50.57 47.02
C VAL A 312 -12.82 51.51 47.80
N THR A 313 -12.74 52.76 47.37
CA THR A 313 -11.95 53.77 48.09
C THR A 313 -12.61 54.05 49.44
N THR A 314 -11.78 54.30 50.46
CA THR A 314 -12.20 54.62 51.85
C THR A 314 -13.27 55.71 51.91
N SER A 315 -13.30 56.61 50.93
CA SER A 315 -14.30 57.65 50.71
C SER A 315 -15.73 57.12 50.52
N GLN A 316 -15.90 55.99 49.83
CA GLN A 316 -17.21 55.37 49.60
C GLN A 316 -17.73 54.63 50.85
N LEU A 317 -16.82 54.20 51.74
CA LEU A 317 -17.15 53.60 53.03
C LEU A 317 -17.55 54.67 54.07
N GLU A 318 -16.92 55.85 54.05
CA GLU A 318 -17.31 56.98 54.92
C GLU A 318 -18.70 57.51 54.58
N GLU A 319 -19.05 57.63 53.29
CA GLU A 319 -20.36 58.15 52.86
C GLU A 319 -21.54 57.21 53.23
N LEU A 320 -21.29 55.89 53.31
CA LEU A 320 -22.29 54.90 53.75
C LEU A 320 -22.46 54.84 55.28
N VAL A 321 -21.41 55.11 56.05
CA VAL A 321 -21.48 55.17 57.52
C VAL A 321 -22.15 56.47 57.99
N GLU A 322 -21.97 57.57 57.27
CA GLU A 322 -22.59 58.86 57.58
C GLU A 322 -24.12 58.84 57.34
N GLN A 323 -24.59 58.11 56.32
CA GLN A 323 -26.03 57.92 56.08
C GLN A 323 -26.72 57.01 57.10
N GLN A 324 -26.02 56.06 57.73
CA GLN A 324 -26.61 55.23 58.79
C GLN A 324 -26.70 55.95 60.15
N ASN A 325 -25.80 56.87 60.44
CA ASN A 325 -25.80 57.62 61.71
C ASN A 325 -26.85 58.74 61.79
N LEU A 326 -27.43 59.17 60.66
CA LEU A 326 -28.51 60.17 60.65
C LEU A 326 -29.90 59.58 60.98
N ASN A 327 -30.08 58.25 60.96
CA ASN A 327 -31.38 57.62 61.18
C ASN A 327 -31.63 57.11 62.63
N ASN A 328 -30.62 57.08 63.50
CA ASN A 328 -30.75 56.54 64.86
C ASN A 328 -30.78 57.59 65.99
N GLY A 329 -30.91 58.88 65.66
CA GLY A 329 -30.97 59.97 66.64
C GLY A 329 -32.34 60.65 66.73
N LYS A 330 -33.41 59.93 67.09
CA LYS A 330 -34.66 60.59 67.54
C LYS A 330 -35.49 59.69 68.47
N GLN A 331 -35.22 59.82 69.77
CA GLN A 331 -36.12 59.40 70.83
C GLN A 331 -37.13 60.55 71.08
N PRO A 332 -38.46 60.32 71.03
CA PRO A 332 -39.43 61.27 71.55
C PRO A 332 -39.73 61.00 73.03
N ASP A 333 -39.86 62.10 73.77
CA ASP A 333 -40.35 62.22 75.14
C ASP A 333 -41.76 61.62 75.34
N LEU A 334 -41.94 61.06 76.55
CA LEU A 334 -43.13 60.93 77.43
C LEU A 334 -43.30 59.52 78.01
#